data_AF-G3Y1G6-F1
#
_entry.id   AF-G3Y1G6-F1
#
_cell.length_a   1.000
_cell.length_b   1.000
_cell.length_c   1.000
_cell.angle_alpha   90.00
_cell.angle_beta   90.00
_cell.angle_gamma   90.00
#
_symmetry.space_group_name_H-M   'P 1'
#
loop_
_entity.id
_entity.type
_entity.pdbx_description
1 polymer ?
#
loop_
_entity_poly.entity_id
_entity_poly.type
_entity_poly.pdbx_seq_one_letter_code
_entity_poly.pdbx_strand_id
1 'polypeptide(L)'
;VIASYLLDWAFIIILVVTGGILYKITGSEHVFSLDDANISYPLKSDTVSITTVGIVCCVVPALLIAAICLLTPLPWHRRLWEWHAGWLGLALSLAGAFFLTSGLKDVVGKPRPDLLARCQPDLTNLTTYAVGGLGLQRAESPVMVTSAICQNPDATVIKAGFAAFPSGHSSFSWAGLLYLSLWMGAKFAVSVPVRSTALSAAGRDKKTDSSFSRASAIAAPPLYLLVLIAIPVGGALYICASRYMDYMHAGWDILGGSLIGIVFAILGFMWYHAPAGLAYGGWAWGSRQSDGAFGAGFG
;
A
#
# COMPACT_ATOMS: atom_id res chain seq x y z
N VAL A 1 -27.04 -4.75 -12.31
CA VAL A 1 -25.80 -3.97 -12.60
C VAL A 1 -25.61 -2.81 -11.63
N ILE A 2 -26.53 -1.84 -11.55
CA ILE A 2 -26.37 -0.72 -10.59
C ILE A 2 -26.38 -1.22 -9.14
N ALA A 3 -27.34 -2.08 -8.79
CA ALA A 3 -27.44 -2.65 -7.44
C ALA A 3 -26.20 -3.43 -6.99
N SER A 4 -25.51 -4.14 -7.90
CA SER A 4 -24.27 -4.86 -7.56
C SER A 4 -23.13 -3.90 -7.24
N TYR A 5 -22.98 -2.80 -7.98
CA TYR A 5 -21.96 -1.79 -7.66
C TYR A 5 -22.28 -0.99 -6.39
N LEU A 6 -23.55 -0.83 -6.03
CA LEU A 6 -23.92 -0.24 -4.74
C LEU A 6 -23.50 -1.13 -3.57
N LEU A 7 -23.59 -2.46 -3.73
CA LEU A 7 -23.09 -3.41 -2.73
C LEU A 7 -21.56 -3.34 -2.60
N ASP A 8 -20.82 -3.27 -3.71
CA ASP A 8 -19.36 -3.10 -3.69
C ASP A 8 -18.94 -1.85 -2.88
N TRP A 9 -19.56 -0.70 -3.16
CA TRP A 9 -19.31 0.53 -2.40
C TRP A 9 -19.71 0.40 -0.93
N ALA A 10 -20.83 -0.27 -0.63
CA ALA A 10 -21.24 -0.51 0.75
C ALA A 10 -20.17 -1.33 1.51
N PHE A 11 -19.64 -2.40 0.91
CA PHE A 11 -18.57 -3.19 1.52
C PHE A 11 -17.30 -2.37 1.74
N ILE A 12 -16.89 -1.55 0.76
CA ILE A 12 -15.73 -0.67 0.88
C ILE A 12 -15.93 0.33 2.04
N ILE A 13 -17.12 0.95 2.13
CA ILE A 13 -17.45 1.87 3.21
C ILE A 13 -17.42 1.15 4.57
N ILE A 14 -17.96 -0.07 4.66
CA ILE A 14 -17.91 -0.88 5.89
C ILE A 14 -16.46 -1.14 6.31
N LEU A 15 -15.56 -1.47 5.38
CA LEU A 15 -14.14 -1.67 5.67
C LEU A 15 -13.49 -0.40 6.23
N VAL A 16 -13.75 0.76 5.61
CA VAL A 16 -13.24 2.05 6.08
C VAL A 16 -13.78 2.39 7.47
N VAL A 17 -15.09 2.25 7.68
CA VAL A 17 -15.73 2.55 8.97
C VAL A 17 -15.17 1.63 10.07
N THR A 18 -15.09 0.33 9.79
CA THR A 18 -14.56 -0.65 10.75
C THR A 18 -13.10 -0.38 11.07
N GLY A 19 -12.28 -0.08 10.04
CA GLY A 19 -10.88 0.33 10.25
C GLY A 19 -10.74 1.59 11.11
N GLY A 20 -11.63 2.57 10.92
CA GLY A 20 -11.65 3.80 11.70
C GLY A 20 -12.09 3.59 13.16
N ILE A 21 -12.98 2.63 13.40
CA ILE A 21 -13.36 2.20 14.75
C ILE A 21 -12.17 1.51 15.42
N LEU A 22 -11.53 0.54 14.75
CA LEU A 22 -10.35 -0.17 15.25
C LEU A 22 -9.26 0.83 15.65
N TYR A 23 -8.89 1.75 14.76
CA TYR A 23 -7.88 2.79 15.02
C TYR A 23 -8.11 3.60 16.32
N LYS A 24 -9.37 3.74 16.78
CA LYS A 24 -9.70 4.45 18.02
C LYS A 24 -9.62 3.57 19.27
N ILE A 25 -9.79 2.26 19.16
CA ILE A 25 -9.70 1.32 20.27
C ILE A 25 -8.26 1.25 20.79
N THR A 26 -8.07 1.23 22.10
CA THR A 26 -6.77 0.96 22.73
C THR A 26 -6.48 -0.54 22.64
N GLY A 27 -5.45 -0.90 21.88
CA GLY A 27 -5.04 -2.28 21.68
C GLY A 27 -4.16 -2.82 22.79
N SER A 28 -3.54 -3.97 22.51
CA SER A 28 -2.48 -4.58 23.31
C SER A 28 -1.30 -3.63 23.46
N GLU A 29 -0.61 -3.72 24.59
CA GLU A 29 0.63 -2.99 24.86
C GLU A 29 1.67 -4.00 25.34
N HIS A 30 2.69 -4.27 24.54
CA HIS A 30 3.73 -5.21 24.93
C HIS A 30 4.57 -4.68 26.09
N VAL A 31 4.95 -5.58 26.99
CA VAL A 31 5.97 -5.32 28.01
C VAL A 31 7.30 -5.00 27.32
N PHE A 32 8.05 -4.05 27.87
CA PHE A 32 9.31 -3.57 27.30
C PHE A 32 10.34 -3.37 28.40
N SER A 33 11.63 -3.33 28.03
CA SER A 33 12.70 -3.00 28.96
C SER A 33 13.14 -1.55 28.80
N LEU A 34 13.45 -0.89 29.90
CA LEU A 34 14.00 0.46 29.88
C LEU A 34 15.43 0.51 29.31
N ASP A 35 16.14 -0.63 29.30
CA ASP A 35 17.50 -0.77 28.79
C ASP A 35 17.56 -1.13 27.30
N ASP A 36 16.40 -1.28 26.63
CA ASP A 36 16.35 -1.64 25.20
C ASP A 36 16.70 -0.42 24.32
N ALA A 37 17.90 -0.48 23.73
CA ALA A 37 18.39 0.54 22.81
C ALA A 37 17.47 0.76 21.60
N ASN A 38 16.72 -0.26 21.17
CA ASN A 38 15.87 -0.15 19.98
C ASN A 38 14.66 0.76 20.17
N ILE A 39 14.26 1.05 21.42
CA ILE A 39 13.11 1.89 21.78
C ILE A 39 13.50 3.21 22.45
N SER A 40 14.80 3.50 22.46
CA SER A 40 15.43 4.64 23.14
C SER A 40 15.71 5.85 22.22
N TYR A 41 15.21 5.85 20.99
CA TYR A 41 15.45 6.95 20.05
C TYR A 41 14.72 8.23 20.47
N PRO A 42 15.27 9.41 20.13
CA PRO A 42 14.65 10.69 20.46
C PRO A 42 13.35 10.90 19.67
N LEU A 43 12.42 11.65 20.28
CA LEU A 43 11.21 12.07 19.60
C LEU A 43 11.55 13.00 18.42
N LYS A 44 11.09 12.65 17.23
CA LYS A 44 11.29 13.42 16.01
C LYS A 44 9.96 13.66 15.30
N SER A 45 9.80 14.83 14.70
CA SER A 45 8.61 15.18 13.93
C SER A 45 8.54 14.42 12.61
N ASP A 46 7.33 14.15 12.13
CA ASP A 46 7.10 13.49 10.85
C ASP A 46 7.60 14.33 9.66
N THR A 47 8.54 13.79 8.88
CA THR A 47 8.95 14.35 7.59
C THR A 47 7.79 14.31 6.59
N VAL A 48 7.02 13.22 6.59
CA VAL A 48 5.79 13.07 5.78
C VAL A 48 4.60 12.91 6.72
N SER A 49 3.74 13.91 6.76
CA SER A 49 2.54 13.89 7.60
C SER A 49 1.47 12.95 7.07
N ILE A 50 0.60 12.46 7.95
CA ILE A 50 -0.52 11.59 7.59
C ILE A 50 -1.47 12.23 6.56
N THR A 51 -1.67 13.54 6.63
CA THR A 51 -2.45 14.31 5.67
C THR A 51 -1.81 14.29 4.28
N THR A 52 -0.48 14.44 4.23
CA THR A 52 0.28 14.37 2.97
C THR A 52 0.15 12.98 2.34
N VAL A 53 0.25 11.92 3.14
CA VAL A 53 0.03 10.55 2.67
C VAL A 53 -1.39 10.39 2.12
N GLY A 54 -2.41 10.89 2.81
CA GLY A 54 -3.80 10.87 2.34
C GLY A 54 -3.98 11.56 0.99
N ILE A 55 -3.40 12.74 0.81
CA ILE A 55 -3.47 13.49 -0.45
C ILE A 55 -2.74 12.74 -1.57
N VAL A 56 -1.48 12.36 -1.35
CA VAL A 56 -0.61 11.77 -2.36
C VAL A 56 -1.06 10.37 -2.75
N CYS A 57 -1.61 9.58 -1.83
CA CYS A 57 -1.93 8.16 -2.08
C CYS A 57 -3.41 7.91 -2.38
N CYS A 58 -4.30 8.86 -2.09
CA CYS A 58 -5.73 8.73 -2.40
C CYS A 58 -6.17 9.80 -3.42
N VAL A 59 -6.02 11.08 -3.08
CA VAL A 59 -6.57 12.18 -3.90
C VAL A 59 -5.86 12.28 -5.24
N VAL A 60 -4.52 12.26 -5.25
CA VAL A 60 -3.74 12.35 -6.50
C VAL A 60 -4.04 11.18 -7.45
N PRO A 61 -4.00 9.90 -7.02
CA PRO A 61 -4.42 8.78 -7.86
C PRO A 61 -5.86 8.89 -8.37
N ALA A 62 -6.81 9.27 -7.52
CA ALA A 62 -8.21 9.40 -7.91
C ALA A 62 -8.40 10.46 -9.02
N LEU A 63 -7.72 11.61 -8.89
CA LEU A 63 -7.75 12.68 -9.88
C LEU A 63 -7.05 12.28 -11.18
N LEU A 64 -5.90 11.60 -11.10
CA LEU A 64 -5.19 11.13 -12.30
C LEU A 64 -6.00 10.08 -13.07
N ILE A 65 -6.63 9.13 -12.37
CA ILE A 65 -7.53 8.15 -12.99
C ILE A 65 -8.70 8.86 -13.68
N ALA A 66 -9.36 9.80 -13.00
CA ALA A 66 -10.47 10.55 -13.57
C ALA A 66 -10.04 11.34 -14.80
N ALA A 67 -8.93 12.09 -14.71
CA ALA A 67 -8.40 12.89 -15.81
C ALA A 67 -8.05 12.02 -17.03
N ILE A 68 -7.30 10.92 -16.84
CA ILE A 68 -6.90 10.04 -17.93
C ILE A 68 -8.14 9.38 -18.59
N CYS A 69 -9.11 8.91 -17.80
CA CYS A 69 -10.33 8.32 -18.36
C CYS A 69 -11.19 9.33 -19.13
N LEU A 70 -11.29 10.58 -18.66
CA LEU A 70 -12.13 11.60 -19.30
C LEU A 70 -11.47 12.19 -20.56
N LEU A 71 -10.13 12.25 -20.60
CA LEU A 71 -9.36 12.79 -21.73
C LEU A 71 -9.16 11.79 -22.88
N THR A 72 -9.30 10.50 -22.65
CA THR A 72 -9.15 9.49 -23.71
C THR A 72 -10.30 9.59 -24.73
N PRO A 73 -10.06 9.43 -26.04
CA PRO A 73 -11.06 9.60 -27.09
C PRO A 73 -12.03 8.41 -27.21
N LEU A 74 -12.52 7.87 -26.09
CA LEU A 74 -13.48 6.78 -26.05
C LEU A 74 -14.93 7.28 -26.10
N PRO A 75 -15.92 6.43 -26.40
CA PRO A 75 -17.33 6.76 -26.18
C PRO A 75 -17.60 7.10 -24.71
N TRP A 76 -18.49 8.07 -24.45
CA TRP A 76 -18.78 8.58 -23.10
C TRP A 76 -19.13 7.50 -22.07
N HIS A 77 -19.97 6.53 -22.48
CA HIS A 77 -20.35 5.41 -21.62
C HIS A 77 -19.15 4.55 -21.18
N ARG A 78 -18.14 4.38 -22.06
CA ARG A 78 -16.91 3.65 -21.73
C ARG A 78 -16.02 4.47 -20.81
N ARG A 79 -15.86 5.78 -21.05
CA ARG A 79 -15.07 6.67 -20.17
C ARG A 79 -15.57 6.62 -18.73
N LEU A 80 -16.89 6.73 -18.55
CA LEU A 80 -17.50 6.69 -17.23
C LEU A 80 -17.35 5.33 -16.55
N TRP A 81 -17.52 4.23 -17.29
CA TRP A 81 -17.33 2.89 -16.75
C TRP A 81 -15.89 2.65 -16.30
N GLU A 82 -14.92 3.06 -17.12
CA GLU A 82 -13.49 2.90 -16.83
C GLU A 82 -13.02 3.75 -15.66
N TRP A 83 -13.53 4.97 -15.56
CA TRP A 83 -13.32 5.82 -14.40
C TRP A 83 -13.88 5.16 -13.14
N HIS A 84 -15.14 4.73 -13.17
CA HIS A 84 -15.79 4.08 -12.03
C HIS A 84 -15.07 2.81 -11.58
N ALA A 85 -14.68 1.94 -12.52
CA ALA A 85 -13.89 0.74 -12.23
C ALA A 85 -12.49 1.06 -11.68
N GLY A 86 -11.86 2.14 -12.14
CA GLY A 86 -10.60 2.65 -11.57
C GLY A 86 -10.75 3.11 -10.12
N TRP A 87 -11.83 3.82 -9.80
CA TRP A 87 -12.11 4.27 -8.44
C TRP A 87 -12.50 3.14 -7.50
N LEU A 88 -13.28 2.17 -7.97
CA LEU A 88 -13.62 0.98 -7.18
C LEU A 88 -12.36 0.18 -6.78
N GLY A 89 -11.45 -0.06 -7.72
CA GLY A 89 -10.22 -0.78 -7.40
C GLY A 89 -9.28 0.00 -6.48
N LEU A 90 -9.14 1.32 -6.68
CA LEU A 90 -8.36 2.18 -5.79
C LEU A 90 -8.94 2.17 -4.37
N ALA A 91 -10.27 2.32 -4.26
CA ALA A 91 -10.96 2.38 -2.99
C ALA A 91 -10.88 1.04 -2.24
N LEU A 92 -11.05 -0.09 -2.94
CA LEU A 92 -10.88 -1.43 -2.37
C LEU A 92 -9.45 -1.64 -1.86
N SER A 93 -8.45 -1.24 -2.65
CA SER A 93 -7.04 -1.34 -2.25
C SER A 93 -6.74 -0.56 -0.97
N LEU A 94 -7.12 0.72 -0.93
CA LEU A 94 -6.88 1.60 0.22
C LEU A 94 -7.69 1.18 1.45
N ALA A 95 -8.97 0.82 1.29
CA ALA A 95 -9.84 0.41 2.38
C ALA A 95 -9.37 -0.90 3.02
N GLY A 96 -8.99 -1.88 2.20
CA GLY A 96 -8.48 -3.16 2.69
C GLY A 96 -7.16 -3.00 3.45
N ALA A 97 -6.22 -2.21 2.91
CA ALA A 97 -4.96 -1.92 3.59
C ALA A 97 -5.17 -1.16 4.90
N PHE A 98 -6.06 -0.16 4.92
CA PHE A 98 -6.38 0.61 6.12
C PHE A 98 -7.03 -0.25 7.21
N PHE A 99 -8.02 -1.07 6.84
CA PHE A 99 -8.70 -2.00 7.76
C PHE A 99 -7.70 -2.96 8.42
N LEU A 100 -6.91 -3.66 7.61
CA LEU A 100 -5.97 -4.67 8.12
C LEU A 100 -4.86 -4.05 8.96
N THR A 101 -4.31 -2.90 8.53
CA THR A 101 -3.26 -2.21 9.28
C THR A 101 -3.78 -1.73 10.64
N SER A 102 -4.98 -1.17 10.68
CA SER A 102 -5.57 -0.66 11.94
C SER A 102 -5.77 -1.80 12.93
N GLY A 103 -6.39 -2.91 12.50
CA GLY A 103 -6.60 -4.07 13.37
C GLY A 103 -5.28 -4.71 13.85
N LEU A 104 -4.29 -4.86 12.97
CA LEU A 104 -3.01 -5.48 13.37
C LEU A 104 -2.23 -4.61 14.37
N LYS A 105 -2.32 -3.28 14.27
CA LYS A 105 -1.70 -2.40 15.26
C LYS A 105 -2.25 -2.65 16.66
N ASP A 106 -3.57 -2.77 16.77
CA ASP A 106 -4.22 -2.98 18.06
C ASP A 106 -3.98 -4.38 18.61
N VAL A 107 -3.87 -5.40 17.75
CA VAL A 107 -3.59 -6.77 18.19
C VAL A 107 -2.14 -6.92 18.65
N VAL A 108 -1.18 -6.36 17.89
CA VAL A 108 0.25 -6.62 18.10
C VAL A 108 0.85 -5.74 19.18
N GLY A 109 0.46 -4.45 19.30
CA GLY A 109 0.91 -3.62 20.41
C GLY A 109 2.42 -3.39 20.50
N LYS A 110 3.14 -3.44 19.37
CA LYS A 110 4.61 -3.37 19.32
C LYS A 110 5.11 -1.95 19.66
N PRO A 111 6.08 -1.80 20.58
CA PRO A 111 6.81 -0.56 20.84
C PRO A 111 7.45 0.05 19.60
N ARG A 112 7.33 1.38 19.45
CA ARG A 112 8.07 2.15 18.45
C ARG A 112 9.50 2.41 18.89
N PRO A 113 10.40 2.73 17.94
CA PRO A 113 11.76 3.10 18.28
C PRO A 113 11.88 4.33 19.18
N ASP A 114 10.88 5.23 19.17
CA ASP A 114 10.79 6.43 19.99
C ASP A 114 9.92 6.25 21.26
N LEU A 115 9.61 5.02 21.68
CA LEU A 115 8.67 4.75 22.77
C LEU A 115 9.12 5.39 24.10
N LEU A 116 10.39 5.27 24.51
CA LEU A 116 10.83 5.78 25.82
C LEU A 116 10.69 7.32 25.91
N ALA A 117 10.99 8.01 24.80
CA ALA A 117 10.82 9.46 24.70
C ALA A 117 9.34 9.87 24.79
N ARG A 118 8.41 9.06 24.24
CA ARG A 118 6.96 9.26 24.37
C ARG A 118 6.44 8.92 25.77
N CYS A 119 6.96 7.86 26.37
CA CYS A 119 6.50 7.29 27.62
C CYS A 119 6.84 8.17 28.82
N GLN A 120 8.07 8.72 28.86
CA GLN A 120 8.60 9.43 30.03
C GLN A 120 8.45 8.57 31.30
N PRO A 121 9.24 7.47 31.43
CA PRO A 121 9.03 6.48 32.47
C PRO A 121 9.35 7.00 33.88
N ASP A 122 8.56 6.58 34.86
CA ASP A 122 8.84 6.81 36.29
C ASP A 122 10.02 5.96 36.78
N LEU A 123 11.20 6.57 36.86
CA LEU A 123 12.41 5.93 37.37
C LEU A 123 12.42 5.82 38.91
N THR A 124 11.52 6.50 39.61
CA THR A 124 11.49 6.48 41.09
C THR A 124 10.75 5.25 41.63
N ASN A 125 9.76 4.74 40.90
CA ASN A 125 8.89 3.63 41.33
C ASN A 125 9.01 2.39 40.43
N LEU A 126 10.22 2.08 39.95
CA LEU A 126 10.49 0.97 39.03
C LEU A 126 9.94 -0.39 39.51
N THR A 127 10.07 -0.69 40.80
CA THR A 127 9.66 -1.98 41.37
C THR A 127 8.16 -2.23 41.31
N THR A 128 7.35 -1.17 41.24
CA THR A 128 5.87 -1.27 41.20
C THR A 128 5.38 -1.73 39.83
N TYR A 129 6.10 -1.37 38.76
CA TYR A 129 5.73 -1.66 37.37
C TYR A 129 6.53 -2.81 36.75
N ALA A 130 7.53 -3.32 37.47
CA ALA A 130 8.36 -4.42 37.05
C ALA A 130 7.53 -5.71 36.91
N VAL A 131 7.64 -6.35 35.75
CA VAL A 131 6.97 -7.61 35.41
C VAL A 131 7.96 -8.56 34.76
N GLY A 132 7.62 -9.85 34.70
CA GLY A 132 8.45 -10.88 34.07
C GLY A 132 9.70 -11.29 34.88
N GLY A 133 10.58 -12.07 34.24
CA GLY A 133 11.78 -12.64 34.85
C GLY A 133 11.59 -14.05 35.43
N LEU A 134 12.71 -14.71 35.78
CA LEU A 134 12.74 -16.05 36.41
C LEU A 134 12.52 -16.01 37.93
N GLY A 135 12.03 -14.90 38.47
CA GLY A 135 12.02 -14.65 39.93
C GLY A 135 13.41 -14.41 40.53
N LEU A 136 14.43 -14.21 39.68
CA LEU A 136 15.81 -13.95 40.07
C LEU A 136 16.21 -12.54 39.60
N GLN A 137 16.28 -11.59 40.53
CA GLN A 137 16.88 -10.28 40.25
C GLN A 137 18.39 -10.42 40.24
N ARG A 138 19.00 -10.51 39.04
CA ARG A 138 20.43 -10.26 38.87
C ARG A 138 20.63 -8.78 38.58
N ALA A 139 21.69 -8.21 39.13
CA ALA A 139 22.04 -6.79 38.97
C ALA A 139 22.19 -6.35 37.50
N GLU A 140 22.43 -7.27 36.58
CA GLU A 140 22.65 -7.01 35.15
C GLU A 140 21.50 -7.49 34.26
N SER A 141 20.37 -7.95 34.82
CA SER A 141 19.24 -8.41 34.00
C SER A 141 18.30 -7.27 33.63
N PRO A 142 17.89 -7.16 32.36
CA PRO A 142 16.97 -6.11 31.92
C PRO A 142 15.65 -6.22 32.68
N VAL A 143 15.23 -5.12 33.29
CA VAL A 143 13.93 -5.04 33.97
C VAL A 143 12.87 -4.80 32.92
N MET A 144 11.89 -5.70 32.84
CA MET A 144 10.72 -5.53 31.99
C MET A 144 9.64 -4.79 32.77
N VAL A 145 8.98 -3.83 32.14
CA VAL A 145 7.94 -2.99 32.74
C VAL A 145 6.69 -2.98 31.87
N THR A 146 5.56 -2.67 32.49
CA THR A 146 4.30 -2.40 31.79
C THR A 146 4.22 -0.93 31.36
N SER A 147 3.32 -0.63 30.42
CA SER A 147 3.02 0.74 29.96
C SER A 147 2.54 1.68 31.06
N ALA A 148 2.06 1.16 32.20
CA ALA A 148 1.61 1.96 33.34
C ALA A 148 2.71 2.79 34.01
N ILE A 149 3.99 2.53 33.69
CA ILE A 149 5.13 3.33 34.15
C ILE A 149 5.22 4.71 33.46
N CYS A 150 4.53 4.89 32.32
CA CYS A 150 4.61 6.12 31.52
C CYS A 150 3.92 7.30 32.22
N GLN A 151 4.62 8.43 32.35
CA GLN A 151 4.12 9.64 33.02
C GLN A 151 3.57 10.71 32.07
N ASN A 152 3.68 10.51 30.75
CA ASN A 152 3.20 11.49 29.79
C ASN A 152 1.69 11.76 29.96
N PRO A 153 1.25 13.02 30.13
CA PRO A 153 -0.16 13.35 30.37
C PRO A 153 -1.05 13.05 29.16
N ASP A 154 -0.48 12.96 27.95
CA ASP A 154 -1.23 12.65 26.74
C ASP A 154 -1.24 11.13 26.47
N ALA A 155 -2.33 10.48 26.87
CA ALA A 155 -2.56 9.06 26.62
C ALA A 155 -2.55 8.69 25.13
N THR A 156 -2.84 9.63 24.22
CA THR A 156 -2.80 9.35 22.78
C THR A 156 -1.37 9.22 22.26
N VAL A 157 -0.42 9.93 22.86
CA VAL A 157 1.01 9.84 22.55
C VAL A 157 1.56 8.49 22.99
N ILE A 158 1.17 8.03 24.19
CA ILE A 158 1.53 6.70 24.72
C ILE A 158 0.95 5.61 23.83
N LYS A 159 -0.37 5.65 23.54
CA LYS A 159 -1.04 4.70 22.64
C LYS A 159 -0.34 4.63 21.28
N ALA A 160 0.01 5.78 20.70
CA ALA A 160 0.71 5.82 19.42
C ALA A 160 2.10 5.16 19.49
N GLY A 161 2.76 5.19 20.65
CA GLY A 161 4.03 4.53 20.93
C GLY A 161 3.98 3.00 20.87
N PHE A 162 2.82 2.37 21.12
CA PHE A 162 2.63 0.92 20.97
C PHE A 162 2.07 0.49 19.61
N ALA A 163 1.91 1.43 18.69
CA ALA A 163 1.36 1.18 17.36
C ALA A 163 2.47 1.11 16.29
N ALA A 164 3.58 0.40 16.53
CA ALA A 164 4.68 0.30 15.57
C ALA A 164 4.37 -0.64 14.39
N PHE A 165 3.96 -1.88 14.66
CA PHE A 165 3.72 -2.87 13.60
C PHE A 165 2.22 -2.99 13.26
N PRO A 166 1.84 -3.04 11.97
CA PRO A 166 2.61 -2.67 10.78
C PRO A 166 2.61 -1.15 10.55
N SER A 167 3.48 -0.64 9.69
CA SER A 167 3.52 0.79 9.35
C SER A 167 2.32 1.21 8.48
N GLY A 168 1.47 2.12 8.99
CA GLY A 168 0.29 2.61 8.26
C GLY A 168 0.62 3.55 7.11
N HIS A 169 1.70 4.32 7.19
CA HIS A 169 2.16 5.14 6.05
C HIS A 169 2.61 4.23 4.90
N SER A 170 3.36 3.18 5.23
CA SER A 170 3.90 2.23 4.25
C SER A 170 2.79 1.42 3.58
N SER A 171 1.84 0.89 4.34
CA SER A 171 0.72 0.12 3.77
C SER A 171 -0.19 0.97 2.90
N PHE A 172 -0.54 2.17 3.34
CA PHE A 172 -1.40 3.07 2.58
C PHE A 172 -0.70 3.62 1.32
N SER A 173 0.59 3.92 1.40
CA SER A 173 1.35 4.37 0.22
C SER A 173 1.49 3.30 -0.85
N TRP A 174 1.81 2.07 -0.44
CA TRP A 174 1.88 0.96 -1.39
C TRP A 174 0.51 0.62 -1.96
N ALA A 175 -0.56 0.62 -1.15
CA ALA A 175 -1.91 0.40 -1.65
C ALA A 175 -2.31 1.41 -2.76
N GLY A 176 -2.18 2.71 -2.49
CA GLY A 176 -2.61 3.74 -3.44
C GLY A 176 -1.69 3.93 -4.64
N LEU A 177 -0.38 4.06 -4.40
CA LEU A 177 0.59 4.40 -5.45
C LEU A 177 0.95 3.19 -6.33
N LEU A 178 1.05 1.98 -5.77
CA LEU A 178 1.24 0.79 -6.61
C LEU A 178 -0.03 0.49 -7.41
N TYR A 179 -1.22 0.67 -6.84
CA TYR A 179 -2.46 0.54 -7.60
C TYR A 179 -2.45 1.49 -8.81
N LEU A 180 -2.11 2.77 -8.59
CA LEU A 180 -1.98 3.74 -9.68
C LEU A 180 -0.96 3.28 -10.73
N SER A 181 0.22 2.81 -10.30
CA SER A 181 1.26 2.27 -11.20
C SER A 181 0.74 1.10 -12.03
N LEU A 182 0.08 0.11 -11.42
CA LEU A 182 -0.50 -1.05 -12.10
C LEU A 182 -1.60 -0.63 -13.09
N TRP A 183 -2.47 0.28 -12.65
CA TRP A 183 -3.55 0.82 -13.46
C TRP A 183 -3.01 1.57 -14.69
N MET A 184 -2.02 2.45 -14.51
CA MET A 184 -1.35 3.14 -15.61
C MET A 184 -0.65 2.15 -16.55
N GLY A 185 0.03 1.15 -16.02
CA GLY A 185 0.68 0.10 -16.82
C GLY A 185 -0.30 -0.66 -17.71
N ALA A 186 -1.48 -0.97 -17.19
CA ALA A 186 -2.56 -1.59 -17.97
C ALA A 186 -3.10 -0.68 -19.07
N LYS A 187 -3.39 0.59 -18.75
CA LYS A 187 -3.96 1.54 -19.73
C LYS A 187 -2.98 1.96 -20.81
N PHE A 188 -1.69 2.08 -20.48
CA PHE A 188 -0.63 2.40 -21.42
C PHE A 188 0.02 1.17 -22.08
N ALA A 189 -0.57 -0.02 -21.93
CA ALA A 189 -0.08 -1.26 -22.54
C ALA A 189 1.41 -1.55 -22.25
N VAL A 190 1.92 -1.10 -21.11
CA VAL A 190 3.29 -1.36 -20.65
C VAL A 190 3.33 -2.79 -20.14
N SER A 191 3.48 -3.72 -21.08
CA SER A 191 3.59 -5.15 -20.80
C SER A 191 5.04 -5.52 -20.57
N VAL A 192 5.30 -6.18 -19.44
CA VAL A 192 6.52 -6.97 -19.30
C VAL A 192 6.35 -8.15 -20.28
N PRO A 193 7.34 -8.47 -21.12
CA PRO A 193 7.29 -9.66 -21.96
C PRO A 193 7.39 -10.91 -21.08
N VAL A 194 6.32 -11.24 -20.37
CA VAL A 194 6.16 -12.53 -19.71
C VAL A 194 5.98 -13.51 -20.85
N ARG A 195 7.03 -14.28 -21.13
CA ARG A 195 6.99 -15.37 -22.10
C ARG A 195 5.90 -16.34 -21.64
N SER A 196 4.71 -16.25 -22.23
CA SER A 196 3.62 -17.20 -22.01
C SER A 196 4.03 -18.57 -22.58
N THR A 197 4.89 -19.30 -21.87
CA THR A 197 5.31 -20.65 -22.23
C THR A 197 4.23 -21.69 -21.92
N ALA A 198 3.15 -21.32 -21.21
CA ALA A 198 2.20 -22.28 -20.66
C ALA A 198 0.92 -22.53 -21.49
N LEU A 199 0.62 -21.74 -22.53
CA LEU A 199 -0.64 -21.88 -23.29
C LEU A 199 -0.48 -22.23 -24.78
N SER A 200 0.72 -22.59 -25.23
CA SER A 200 0.96 -23.02 -26.62
C SER A 200 1.09 -24.55 -26.79
N ALA A 201 0.91 -25.32 -25.71
CA ALA A 201 1.10 -26.78 -25.72
C ALA A 201 -0.23 -27.59 -25.79
N ALA A 202 -1.39 -26.95 -25.74
CA ALA A 202 -2.69 -27.62 -25.85
C ALA A 202 -3.38 -27.22 -27.16
N GLY A 203 -3.46 -28.16 -28.11
CA GLY A 203 -4.32 -28.05 -29.29
C GLY A 203 -3.66 -27.49 -30.54
N ARG A 204 -2.70 -28.22 -31.11
CA ARG A 204 -2.24 -27.96 -32.49
C ARG A 204 -3.04 -28.87 -33.44
N ASP A 205 -4.24 -28.44 -33.81
CA ASP A 205 -4.91 -28.93 -35.02
C ASP A 205 -4.86 -27.88 -36.13
N LYS A 206 -4.37 -28.32 -37.29
CA LYS A 206 -4.11 -27.51 -38.48
C LYS A 206 -5.40 -27.26 -39.27
N LYS A 207 -5.75 -25.99 -39.49
CA LYS A 207 -6.09 -25.38 -40.81
C LYS A 207 -6.94 -24.13 -40.61
N THR A 208 -6.32 -22.97 -40.80
CA THR A 208 -6.83 -21.80 -41.52
C THR A 208 -5.72 -20.75 -41.42
N ASP A 209 -4.82 -20.76 -42.41
CA ASP A 209 -3.88 -19.67 -42.62
C ASP A 209 -4.68 -18.42 -43.01
N SER A 210 -5.06 -17.64 -42.01
CA SER A 210 -5.30 -16.20 -42.19
C SER A 210 -4.04 -15.48 -41.73
N SER A 211 -3.57 -14.59 -42.59
CA SER A 211 -2.35 -13.80 -42.51
C SER A 211 -2.35 -12.74 -41.39
N PHE A 212 -3.00 -13.00 -40.25
CA PHE A 212 -2.75 -12.29 -39.00
C PHE A 212 -1.74 -13.08 -38.16
N SER A 213 -0.57 -13.21 -38.76
CA SER A 213 0.60 -13.90 -38.27
C SER A 213 0.91 -13.56 -36.82
N ARG A 214 1.02 -14.62 -36.01
CA ARG A 214 2.03 -14.85 -34.97
C ARG A 214 2.51 -13.63 -34.21
N ALA A 215 2.20 -13.64 -32.92
CA ALA A 215 2.96 -12.93 -31.89
C ALA A 215 3.19 -11.47 -32.27
N SER A 216 2.24 -10.62 -31.92
CA SER A 216 2.54 -9.21 -31.68
C SER A 216 3.85 -9.17 -30.91
N ALA A 217 4.94 -8.85 -31.60
CA ALA A 217 6.23 -8.66 -30.99
C ALA A 217 5.94 -7.61 -29.93
N ILE A 218 6.02 -8.03 -28.67
CA ILE A 218 5.85 -7.18 -27.50
C ILE A 218 7.05 -6.24 -27.58
N ALA A 219 6.92 -5.19 -28.39
CA ALA A 219 7.91 -4.15 -28.49
C ALA A 219 7.99 -3.57 -27.09
N ALA A 220 9.19 -3.59 -26.50
CA ALA A 220 9.41 -3.03 -25.18
C ALA A 220 8.83 -1.61 -25.17
N PRO A 221 7.98 -1.27 -24.19
CA PRO A 221 7.37 0.05 -24.12
C PRO A 221 8.48 1.10 -24.05
N PRO A 222 8.28 2.28 -24.65
CA PRO A 222 9.30 3.31 -24.64
C PRO A 222 9.66 3.71 -23.20
N LEU A 223 10.94 3.95 -22.95
CA LEU A 223 11.49 4.16 -21.60
C LEU A 223 10.78 5.26 -20.80
N TYR A 224 10.27 6.31 -21.46
CA TYR A 224 9.55 7.38 -20.78
C TYR A 224 8.23 6.91 -20.13
N LEU A 225 7.55 5.89 -20.68
CA LEU A 225 6.35 5.31 -20.05
C LEU A 225 6.72 4.48 -18.83
N LEU A 226 7.85 3.76 -18.91
CA LEU A 226 8.36 3.01 -17.76
C LEU A 226 8.70 3.98 -16.61
N VAL A 227 9.35 5.10 -16.91
CA VAL A 227 9.63 6.16 -15.93
C VAL A 227 8.34 6.71 -15.37
N LEU A 228 7.35 7.02 -16.21
CA LEU A 228 6.05 7.54 -15.78
C LEU A 228 5.34 6.61 -14.79
N ILE A 229 5.36 5.30 -15.04
CA ILE A 229 4.76 4.27 -14.18
C ILE A 229 5.60 4.02 -12.91
N ALA A 230 6.92 4.22 -12.98
CA ALA A 230 7.79 4.07 -11.82
C ALA A 230 7.72 5.23 -10.81
N ILE A 231 7.24 6.41 -11.21
CA ILE A 231 7.14 7.59 -10.31
C ILE A 231 6.29 7.29 -9.06
N PRO A 232 5.06 6.75 -9.16
CA PRO A 232 4.28 6.35 -7.98
C PRO A 232 5.02 5.37 -7.07
N VAL A 233 5.74 4.40 -7.64
CA VAL A 233 6.54 3.42 -6.86
C VAL A 233 7.68 4.12 -6.12
N GLY A 234 8.39 5.05 -6.77
CA GLY A 234 9.40 5.88 -6.12
C GLY A 234 8.83 6.71 -4.98
N GLY A 235 7.62 7.27 -5.15
CA GLY A 235 6.90 7.97 -4.09
C GLY A 235 6.59 7.08 -2.89
N ALA A 236 6.12 5.85 -3.11
CA ALA A 236 5.87 4.89 -2.03
C ALA A 236 7.16 4.54 -1.27
N LEU A 237 8.26 4.31 -1.99
CA LEU A 237 9.57 4.04 -1.39
C LEU A 237 10.07 5.22 -0.56
N TYR A 238 9.92 6.46 -1.04
CA TYR A 238 10.30 7.66 -0.30
C TYR A 238 9.49 7.80 1.01
N ILE A 239 8.17 7.57 0.95
CA ILE A 239 7.31 7.58 2.14
C ILE A 239 7.79 6.52 3.15
N CYS A 240 8.09 5.29 2.69
CA CYS A 240 8.64 4.23 3.53
C CYS A 240 9.97 4.64 4.18
N ALA A 241 10.91 5.18 3.40
CA ALA A 241 12.21 5.63 3.89
C ALA A 241 12.07 6.73 4.96
N SER A 242 11.13 7.67 4.78
CA SER A 242 10.86 8.72 5.78
C SER A 242 10.52 8.16 7.16
N ARG A 243 9.79 7.04 7.22
CA ARG A 243 9.39 6.42 8.48
C ARG A 243 10.56 5.82 9.25
N TYR A 244 11.57 5.34 8.53
CA TYR A 244 12.82 4.86 9.13
C TYR A 244 13.67 6.04 9.60
N MET A 245 13.81 7.08 8.77
CA MET A 245 14.58 8.29 9.09
C MET A 245 14.01 9.06 10.29
N ASP A 246 12.70 8.97 10.53
CA ASP A 246 12.01 9.66 11.61
C ASP A 246 11.90 8.83 12.90
N TYR A 247 12.55 7.66 12.96
CA TYR A 247 12.50 6.73 14.11
C TYR A 247 11.07 6.27 14.45
N MET A 248 10.15 6.33 13.50
CA MET A 248 8.76 5.93 13.71
C MET A 248 8.56 4.41 13.64
N HIS A 249 9.41 3.73 12.86
CA HIS A 249 9.25 2.33 12.53
C HIS A 249 10.61 1.65 12.31
N ALA A 250 10.74 0.41 12.78
CA ALA A 250 11.84 -0.45 12.37
C ALA A 250 11.61 -0.97 10.94
N GLY A 251 12.67 -1.44 10.28
CA GLY A 251 12.58 -1.96 8.91
C GLY A 251 11.52 -3.04 8.73
N TRP A 252 11.36 -3.94 9.72
CA TRP A 252 10.33 -5.00 9.66
C TRP A 252 8.89 -4.46 9.69
N ASP A 253 8.66 -3.34 10.38
CA ASP A 253 7.33 -2.71 10.44
C ASP A 253 6.97 -2.08 9.10
N ILE A 254 7.97 -1.52 8.42
CA ILE A 254 7.86 -0.93 7.07
C ILE A 254 7.64 -2.05 6.05
N LEU A 255 8.38 -3.15 6.12
CA LEU A 255 8.22 -4.31 5.24
C LEU A 255 6.84 -4.95 5.42
N GLY A 256 6.39 -5.18 6.65
CA GLY A 256 5.06 -5.71 6.95
C GLY A 256 3.95 -4.82 6.42
N GLY A 257 4.06 -3.50 6.63
CA GLY A 257 3.12 -2.53 6.04
C GLY A 257 3.15 -2.55 4.51
N SER A 258 4.33 -2.53 3.91
CA SER A 258 4.50 -2.56 2.45
C SER A 258 3.88 -3.80 1.83
N LEU A 259 4.09 -4.98 2.43
CA LEU A 259 3.50 -6.23 1.95
C LEU A 259 1.96 -6.17 1.96
N ILE A 260 1.36 -5.67 3.05
CA ILE A 260 -0.08 -5.48 3.15
C ILE A 260 -0.57 -4.57 2.01
N GLY A 261 0.08 -3.42 1.82
CA GLY A 261 -0.28 -2.48 0.75
C GLY A 261 -0.15 -3.08 -0.64
N ILE A 262 0.95 -3.79 -0.92
CA ILE A 262 1.20 -4.46 -2.21
C ILE A 262 0.11 -5.49 -2.50
N VAL A 263 -0.23 -6.35 -1.53
CA VAL A 263 -1.27 -7.37 -1.69
C VAL A 263 -2.60 -6.73 -2.03
N PHE A 264 -3.03 -5.71 -1.30
CA PHE A 264 -4.30 -5.04 -1.58
C PHE A 264 -4.29 -4.22 -2.87
N ALA A 265 -3.15 -3.65 -3.28
CA ALA A 265 -2.99 -3.03 -4.60
C ALA A 265 -3.20 -4.04 -5.73
N ILE A 266 -2.57 -5.23 -5.63
CA ILE A 266 -2.70 -6.30 -6.61
C ILE A 266 -4.13 -6.83 -6.63
N LEU A 267 -4.74 -7.12 -5.47
CA LEU A 267 -6.11 -7.60 -5.38
C LEU A 267 -7.11 -6.59 -5.96
N GLY A 268 -7.02 -5.32 -5.53
CA GLY A 268 -7.90 -4.26 -6.03
C GLY A 268 -7.75 -4.03 -7.54
N PHE A 269 -6.52 -4.15 -8.06
CA PHE A 269 -6.27 -4.09 -9.49
C PHE A 269 -6.86 -5.29 -10.23
N MET A 270 -6.53 -6.52 -9.83
CA MET A 270 -6.99 -7.76 -10.49
C MET A 270 -8.51 -7.94 -10.44
N TRP A 271 -9.18 -7.39 -9.43
CA TRP A 271 -10.63 -7.52 -9.29
C TRP A 271 -11.40 -6.70 -10.33
N TYR A 272 -10.89 -5.52 -10.68
CA TYR A 272 -11.57 -4.57 -11.57
C TYR A 272 -10.88 -4.38 -12.93
N HIS A 273 -9.66 -4.88 -13.10
CA HIS A 273 -8.85 -4.70 -14.31
C HIS A 273 -8.15 -6.00 -14.72
N ALA A 274 -7.99 -6.19 -16.03
CA ALA A 274 -7.14 -7.26 -16.55
C ALA A 274 -5.65 -6.84 -16.52
N PRO A 275 -4.72 -7.78 -16.26
CA PRO A 275 -3.29 -7.49 -16.32
C PRO A 275 -2.84 -7.05 -17.71
N ALA A 276 -1.82 -6.19 -17.75
CA ALA A 276 -1.21 -5.73 -19.00
C ALA A 276 -0.73 -6.93 -19.85
N GLY A 277 -1.25 -7.04 -21.09
CA GLY A 277 -0.85 -8.07 -22.06
C GLY A 277 -1.69 -9.35 -22.11
N LEU A 278 -2.65 -9.55 -21.20
CA LEU A 278 -3.51 -10.75 -21.15
C LEU A 278 -4.94 -10.55 -21.69
N ALA A 279 -5.42 -9.32 -21.79
CA ALA A 279 -6.67 -8.95 -22.47
C ALA A 279 -6.47 -7.63 -23.22
N TYR A 280 -7.24 -7.42 -24.31
CA TYR A 280 -7.27 -6.25 -25.23
C TYR A 280 -6.25 -5.16 -24.84
N GLY A 281 -5.11 -5.13 -25.54
CA GLY A 281 -3.99 -4.24 -25.25
C GLY A 281 -4.45 -2.83 -24.90
N GLY A 282 -3.84 -2.24 -23.86
CA GLY A 282 -4.16 -0.90 -23.38
C GLY A 282 -4.30 0.10 -24.52
N TRP A 283 -5.14 1.11 -24.33
CA TRP A 283 -5.64 1.94 -25.43
C TRP A 283 -4.56 2.78 -26.14
N ALA A 284 -3.38 2.94 -25.55
CA ALA A 284 -2.40 3.92 -26.02
C ALA A 284 -1.34 3.40 -27.01
N TRP A 285 -1.09 2.09 -27.10
CA TRP A 285 0.07 1.58 -27.89
C TRP A 285 -0.23 0.29 -28.66
N GLY A 286 -0.04 0.35 -29.99
CA GLY A 286 0.09 -0.81 -30.87
C GLY A 286 1.56 -1.22 -31.08
N SER A 287 1.80 -2.32 -31.82
CA SER A 287 3.16 -2.74 -32.19
C SER A 287 3.90 -1.65 -32.97
N ARG A 288 5.18 -1.41 -32.66
CA ARG A 288 6.01 -0.38 -33.34
C ARG A 288 6.17 -0.74 -34.83
N GLN A 289 5.56 0.07 -35.70
CA GLN A 289 5.62 -0.02 -37.17
C GLN A 289 5.94 1.38 -37.73
N SER A 290 6.32 1.46 -39.01
CA SER A 290 6.62 2.74 -39.69
C SER A 290 5.49 3.76 -39.56
N ASP A 291 4.25 3.29 -39.46
CA ASP A 291 3.05 4.11 -39.50
C ASP A 291 2.47 4.38 -38.08
N GLY A 292 3.16 3.98 -37.01
CA GLY A 292 2.65 4.04 -35.62
C GLY A 292 3.74 4.14 -34.54
N ALA A 293 4.90 4.72 -34.87
CA ALA A 293 6.08 4.75 -33.99
C ALA A 293 5.89 5.56 -32.69
N PHE A 294 4.89 6.44 -32.63
CA PHE A 294 4.61 7.36 -31.51
C PHE A 294 3.22 7.16 -30.87
N GLY A 295 2.55 6.04 -31.17
CA GLY A 295 1.21 5.71 -30.65
C GLY A 295 0.36 5.09 -31.74
N ALA A 296 -0.66 4.32 -31.35
CA ALA A 296 -1.70 3.94 -32.29
C ALA A 296 -2.46 5.21 -32.67
N GLY A 297 -2.53 5.54 -33.96
CA GLY A 297 -3.52 6.50 -34.43
C GLY A 297 -4.89 5.99 -34.01
N PHE A 298 -5.55 6.70 -33.10
CA PHE A 298 -6.91 6.38 -32.69
C PHE A 298 -7.83 6.60 -33.90
N GLY A 299 -7.99 5.55 -34.70
CA GLY A 299 -8.94 5.42 -35.80
C GLY A 299 -10.03 4.43 -35.42
#